data_AF-A0A1J5C730-F1
#
_entry.id   AF-A0A1J5C730-F1
#
_cell.length_a   1.000
_cell.length_b   1.000
_cell.length_c   1.000
_cell.angle_alpha   90.00
_cell.angle_beta   90.00
_cell.angle_gamma   90.00
#
_symmetry.space_group_name_H-M   'P 1'
#
loop_
_entity.id
_entity.type
_entity.pdbx_description
1 polymer ?
#
loop_
_entity_poly.entity_id
_entity_poly.type
_entity_poly.pdbx_seq_one_letter_code
_entity_poly.pdbx_strand_id
1 'polypeptide(L)'
;MAKCRCRPYGGCNLGSINLTRFVQEPSGQHAKLDLTRAILTSIRDTAYLSSIEIARKKGAFPDFEKIRYGASPFVQGLSHELQDGIAEHGIRNSHLLAVAPAGAISLLANNVSSGIAPICAATATRSVRGADGQPVSFEVEDAAVRQFRQLHDARAVLLAQLVTVADISAEDPLRMMAVVMLVFQKFSGVLVVGKAVAA
;
A
#
# COMPACT_ATOMS: atom_id res chain seq x y z
N MET A 1 -10.82 20.71 27.19
CA MET A 1 -10.35 20.45 25.80
C MET A 1 -9.64 19.11 25.77
N ALA A 2 -10.23 18.09 25.16
CA ALA A 2 -9.59 16.77 25.02
C ALA A 2 -8.44 16.87 24.01
N LYS A 3 -7.21 17.07 24.49
CA LYS A 3 -6.00 16.90 23.67
C LYS A 3 -6.05 15.49 23.08
N CYS A 4 -5.99 15.38 21.75
CA CYS A 4 -5.95 14.10 21.04
C CYS A 4 -4.83 13.23 21.66
N ARG A 5 -5.22 12.22 22.43
CA ARG A 5 -4.29 11.39 23.22
C ARG A 5 -3.55 10.37 22.37
N CYS A 6 -4.14 10.02 21.23
CA CYS A 6 -3.45 9.34 20.14
C CYS A 6 -2.81 10.37 19.23
N ARG A 7 -1.54 10.22 18.89
CA ARG A 7 -0.97 10.89 17.70
C ARG A 7 -1.05 9.91 16.52
N PRO A 8 -2.13 9.91 15.72
CA PRO A 8 -2.17 9.09 14.52
C PRO A 8 -1.21 9.71 13.51
N TYR A 9 -0.04 9.12 13.36
CA TYR A 9 0.81 9.39 12.21
C TYR A 9 0.78 8.12 11.36
N GLY A 10 -0.26 7.97 10.54
CA GLY A 10 -0.29 6.93 9.53
C GLY A 10 0.58 7.35 8.37
N GLY A 11 1.74 6.71 8.19
CA GLY A 11 2.45 6.79 6.92
C GLY A 11 1.62 6.09 5.85
N CYS A 12 1.27 6.81 4.79
CA CYS A 12 0.69 6.22 3.59
C CYS A 12 1.84 5.90 2.64
N ASN A 13 1.95 4.64 2.22
CA ASN A 13 2.87 4.27 1.15
C ASN A 13 2.27 4.78 -0.16
N LEU A 14 2.66 5.99 -0.58
CA LEU A 14 2.51 6.43 -1.96
C LEU A 14 3.57 5.74 -2.81
N GLY A 15 3.14 5.18 -3.94
CA GLY A 15 4.00 5.09 -5.13
C GLY A 15 4.48 3.69 -5.52
N SER A 16 4.17 3.39 -6.78
CA SER A 16 5.02 2.76 -7.80
C SER A 16 5.46 1.31 -7.69
N ILE A 17 5.25 0.62 -6.57
CA ILE A 17 5.49 -0.82 -6.57
C ILE A 17 4.20 -1.50 -6.99
N ASN A 18 4.14 -1.99 -8.22
CA ASN A 18 3.11 -2.93 -8.66
C ASN A 18 3.28 -4.24 -7.86
N LEU A 19 2.92 -4.20 -6.58
CA LEU A 19 3.08 -5.29 -5.63
C LEU A 19 2.30 -6.52 -6.09
N THR A 20 1.27 -6.35 -6.92
CA THR A 20 0.49 -7.48 -7.47
C THR A 20 1.35 -8.44 -8.29
N ARG A 21 2.49 -7.98 -8.83
CA ARG A 21 3.42 -8.83 -9.58
C ARG A 21 4.43 -9.57 -8.70
N PHE A 22 4.78 -9.03 -7.55
CA PHE A 22 5.62 -9.76 -6.60
C PHE A 22 4.80 -10.69 -5.70
N VAL A 23 3.50 -10.83 -6.01
CA VAL A 23 2.64 -11.95 -5.59
C VAL A 23 2.78 -13.10 -6.59
N GLN A 24 3.57 -14.12 -6.25
CA GLN A 24 3.72 -15.33 -7.08
C GLN A 24 2.69 -16.38 -6.65
N GLU A 25 1.87 -16.83 -7.62
CA GLU A 25 0.78 -17.81 -7.44
C GLU A 25 -0.30 -17.42 -6.41
N PRO A 26 -1.05 -16.33 -6.62
CA PRO A 26 -2.18 -16.01 -5.75
C PRO A 26 -3.21 -17.16 -5.68
N SER A 27 -3.45 -17.86 -6.79
CA SER A 27 -4.45 -18.93 -6.96
C SER A 27 -3.90 -20.36 -7.06
N GLY A 28 -2.60 -20.59 -6.87
CA GLY A 28 -1.95 -21.89 -7.07
C GLY A 28 -1.57 -22.63 -5.77
N GLN A 29 -1.40 -23.96 -5.85
CA GLN A 29 -0.88 -24.79 -4.75
C GLN A 29 0.60 -24.54 -4.42
N HIS A 30 1.32 -23.68 -5.15
CA HIS A 30 2.73 -23.35 -4.92
C HIS A 30 2.98 -21.86 -4.67
N ALA A 31 2.13 -21.20 -3.87
CA ALA A 31 2.40 -19.86 -3.35
C ALA A 31 3.82 -19.79 -2.74
N LYS A 32 4.72 -19.03 -3.38
CA LYS A 32 6.13 -18.88 -2.97
C LYS A 32 6.38 -17.47 -2.43
N LEU A 33 7.35 -17.36 -1.53
CA LEU A 33 7.68 -16.15 -0.76
C LEU A 33 7.85 -14.90 -1.64
N ASP A 34 6.83 -14.03 -1.56
CA ASP A 34 6.66 -12.78 -2.30
C ASP A 34 7.68 -11.70 -1.97
N LEU A 35 8.35 -11.17 -2.99
CA LEU A 35 9.11 -9.92 -2.87
C LEU A 35 8.20 -8.77 -2.36
N THR A 36 6.88 -8.82 -2.61
CA THR A 36 5.89 -7.93 -1.96
C THR A 36 5.93 -8.08 -0.46
N ARG A 37 5.84 -9.31 0.05
CA ARG A 37 5.89 -9.57 1.49
C ARG A 37 7.22 -9.10 2.08
N ALA A 38 8.34 -9.33 1.40
CA ALA A 38 9.65 -8.88 1.85
C ALA A 38 9.76 -7.35 1.94
N ILE A 39 9.32 -6.64 0.90
CA ILE A 39 9.30 -5.17 0.85
C ILE A 39 8.39 -4.62 1.95
N LEU A 40 7.16 -5.13 2.03
CA LEU A 40 6.19 -4.67 3.02
C LEU A 40 6.67 -4.96 4.45
N THR A 41 7.27 -6.13 4.69
CA THR A 41 7.87 -6.48 5.98
C THR A 41 8.99 -5.50 6.35
N SER A 42 9.88 -5.17 5.40
CA SER A 42 10.94 -4.19 5.61
C SER A 42 10.38 -2.80 5.97
N ILE A 43 9.33 -2.35 5.28
CA ILE A 43 8.65 -1.08 5.58
C ILE A 43 8.04 -1.12 6.99
N ARG A 44 7.34 -2.20 7.36
CA ARG A 44 6.76 -2.40 8.70
C ARG A 44 7.84 -2.34 9.76
N ASP A 45 8.87 -3.14 9.62
CA ASP A 45 9.90 -3.28 10.65
C ASP A 45 10.65 -1.95 10.83
N THR A 46 10.97 -1.27 9.73
CA THR A 46 11.56 0.09 9.77
C THR A 46 10.66 1.11 10.46
N ALA A 47 9.35 1.06 10.21
CA ALA A 47 8.38 1.95 10.85
C ALA A 47 8.31 1.70 12.36
N TYR A 48 8.32 0.43 12.78
CA TYR A 48 8.33 0.06 14.20
C TYR A 48 9.64 0.48 14.88
N LEU A 49 10.80 0.14 14.32
CA LEU A 49 12.11 0.56 14.83
C LEU A 49 12.19 2.08 14.99
N SER A 50 11.72 2.82 13.99
CA SER A 50 11.68 4.28 14.04
C SER A 50 10.78 4.80 15.17
N SER A 51 9.60 4.19 15.36
CA SER A 51 8.68 4.60 16.42
C SER A 51 9.21 4.28 17.82
N ILE A 52 9.84 3.12 17.99
CA ILE A 52 10.54 2.70 19.21
C ILE A 52 11.65 3.70 19.53
N GLU A 53 12.47 4.06 18.55
CA GLU A 53 13.57 5.00 18.74
C GLU A 53 13.10 6.40 19.12
N ILE A 54 11.98 6.86 18.55
CA ILE A 54 11.37 8.12 18.96
C ILE A 54 10.75 8.00 20.36
N ALA A 55 10.16 6.85 20.71
CA ALA A 55 9.61 6.61 22.04
C ALA A 55 10.72 6.60 23.10
N ARG A 56 11.87 6.00 22.81
CA ARG A 56 13.07 6.05 23.65
C ARG A 56 13.50 7.48 23.97
N LYS A 57 13.45 8.37 22.97
CA LYS A 57 13.87 9.79 23.11
C LYS A 57 12.80 10.70 23.70
N LYS A 58 11.51 10.43 23.46
CA LYS A 58 10.40 11.39 23.69
C LYS A 58 9.23 10.79 24.49
N GLY A 59 9.37 9.57 24.99
CA GLY A 59 8.33 8.76 25.63
C GLY A 59 7.36 8.14 24.62
N ALA A 60 6.71 7.03 25.00
CA ALA A 60 5.62 6.42 24.25
C ALA A 60 4.40 7.36 24.09
N PHE A 61 3.42 6.98 23.27
CA PHE A 61 2.17 7.74 23.21
C PHE A 61 1.39 7.61 24.55
N PRO A 62 0.61 8.64 24.96
CA PRO A 62 -0.03 8.70 26.28
C PRO A 62 -0.89 7.50 26.70
N ASP A 63 -1.58 6.87 25.75
CA ASP A 63 -2.48 5.75 26.00
C ASP A 63 -1.82 4.38 25.69
N PHE A 64 -0.48 4.32 25.64
CA PHE A 64 0.25 3.07 25.38
C PHE A 64 0.15 2.13 26.58
N GLU A 65 -0.51 0.99 26.39
CA GLU A 65 -0.67 -0.04 27.41
C GLU A 65 0.20 -1.25 27.07
N LYS A 66 1.38 -1.33 27.69
CA LYS A 66 2.44 -2.29 27.36
C LYS A 66 1.95 -3.74 27.33
N ILE A 67 1.22 -4.19 28.35
CA ILE A 67 0.77 -5.58 28.46
C ILE A 67 -0.23 -5.89 27.36
N ARG A 68 -1.27 -5.07 27.19
CA ARG A 68 -2.31 -5.29 26.18
C ARG A 68 -1.76 -5.18 24.76
N TYR A 69 -0.85 -4.24 24.52
CA TYR A 69 -0.22 -4.04 23.22
C TYR A 69 0.69 -5.23 22.85
N GLY A 70 1.55 -5.65 23.78
CA GLY A 70 2.45 -6.81 23.60
C GLY A 70 1.71 -8.15 23.45
N ALA A 71 0.54 -8.29 24.08
CA ALA A 71 -0.30 -9.48 23.97
C ALA A 71 -1.09 -9.57 22.65
N SER A 72 -1.07 -8.53 21.80
CA SER A 72 -1.81 -8.57 20.54
C SER A 72 -1.19 -9.60 19.56
N PRO A 73 -2.01 -10.40 18.85
CA PRO A 73 -1.49 -11.41 17.91
C PRO A 73 -0.58 -10.81 16.83
N PHE A 74 -0.84 -9.57 16.42
CA PHE A 74 0.01 -8.85 15.47
C PHE A 74 1.40 -8.60 16.03
N VAL A 75 1.52 -8.10 17.27
CA VAL A 75 2.81 -7.80 17.90
C VAL A 75 3.56 -9.09 18.22
N GLN A 76 2.86 -10.14 18.62
CA GLN A 76 3.44 -11.48 18.81
C GLN A 76 4.01 -12.08 17.50
N GLY A 77 3.52 -11.63 16.33
CA GLY A 77 4.03 -12.02 15.03
C GLY A 77 5.23 -11.19 14.53
N LEU A 78 5.68 -10.17 15.27
CA LEU A 78 6.88 -9.39 14.94
C LEU A 78 8.16 -10.13 15.33
N SER A 79 9.31 -9.69 14.84
CA SER A 79 10.61 -10.23 15.27
C SER A 79 10.84 -9.99 16.77
N HIS A 80 11.64 -10.84 17.41
CA HIS A 80 12.00 -10.68 18.82
C HIS A 80 12.61 -9.31 19.11
N GLU A 81 13.48 -8.81 18.22
CA GLU A 81 14.05 -7.45 18.33
C GLU A 81 12.97 -6.36 18.45
N LEU A 82 11.92 -6.44 17.63
CA LEU A 82 10.81 -5.50 17.69
C LEU A 82 9.97 -5.69 18.95
N GLN A 83 9.69 -6.93 19.34
CA GLN A 83 8.94 -7.23 20.55
C GLN A 83 9.65 -6.68 21.80
N ASP A 84 10.96 -6.90 21.89
CA ASP A 84 11.80 -6.44 22.99
C ASP A 84 11.88 -4.91 23.01
N GLY A 85 12.10 -4.27 21.85
CA GLY A 85 12.12 -2.80 21.76
C GLY A 85 10.78 -2.16 22.12
N ILE A 86 9.66 -2.74 21.70
CA ILE A 86 8.30 -2.31 22.10
C ILE A 86 8.11 -2.50 23.60
N ALA A 87 8.57 -3.62 24.16
CA ALA A 87 8.45 -3.87 25.59
C ALA A 87 9.28 -2.87 26.39
N GLU A 88 10.53 -2.60 26.00
CA GLU A 88 11.43 -1.74 26.75
C GLU A 88 11.04 -0.26 26.67
N HIS A 89 10.77 0.23 25.46
CA HIS A 89 10.63 1.68 25.21
C HIS A 89 9.21 2.10 24.83
N GLY A 90 8.34 1.15 24.49
CA GLY A 90 7.05 1.42 23.89
C GLY A 90 7.17 1.96 22.46
N ILE A 91 6.06 2.48 21.94
CA ILE A 91 6.00 3.10 20.63
C ILE A 91 5.49 4.53 20.73
N ARG A 92 5.95 5.40 19.83
CA ARG A 92 5.56 6.82 19.85
C ARG A 92 4.26 7.07 19.10
N ASN A 93 3.96 6.27 18.09
CA ASN A 93 2.83 6.45 17.19
C ASN A 93 1.83 5.33 17.48
N SER A 94 0.55 5.65 17.68
CA SER A 94 -0.45 4.60 17.98
C SER A 94 -0.77 3.72 16.77
N HIS A 95 -0.57 4.25 15.56
CA HIS A 95 -0.70 3.56 14.29
C HIS A 95 0.46 3.97 13.40
N LEU A 96 1.10 3.01 12.75
CA LEU A 96 2.31 3.25 11.96
C LEU A 96 2.06 3.28 10.46
N LEU A 97 1.28 2.31 9.98
CA LEU A 97 1.07 2.10 8.55
C LEU A 97 -0.41 2.02 8.21
N ALA A 98 -0.81 2.73 7.16
CA ALA A 98 -2.15 2.64 6.57
C ALA A 98 -2.06 2.73 5.04
N VAL A 99 -2.80 1.87 4.35
CA VAL A 99 -2.95 1.97 2.89
C VAL A 99 -4.25 2.72 2.59
N ALA A 100 -4.13 3.87 1.92
CA ALA A 100 -5.23 4.68 1.43
C ALA A 100 -5.25 4.70 -0.11
N PRO A 101 -6.40 4.99 -0.76
CA PRO A 101 -6.45 5.15 -2.21
C PRO A 101 -5.65 6.40 -2.62
N ALA A 102 -4.84 6.27 -3.66
CA ALA A 102 -3.96 7.33 -4.14
C ALA A 102 -4.49 8.00 -5.42
N GLY A 103 -5.80 8.30 -5.48
CA GLY A 103 -6.48 8.78 -6.69
C GLY A 103 -5.82 9.99 -7.37
N ALA A 104 -5.99 11.21 -6.85
CA ALA A 104 -5.44 12.42 -7.50
C ALA A 104 -3.92 12.54 -7.37
N ILE A 105 -3.36 12.09 -6.24
CA ILE A 105 -1.92 12.12 -5.98
C ILE A 105 -1.12 11.17 -6.89
N SER A 106 -1.74 10.10 -7.42
CA SER A 106 -1.11 9.25 -8.42
C SER A 106 -0.79 9.99 -9.71
N LEU A 107 -1.66 10.91 -10.14
CA LEU A 107 -1.45 11.73 -11.34
C LEU A 107 -0.22 12.63 -11.17
N LEU A 108 -0.08 13.26 -10.00
CA LEU A 108 1.11 14.05 -9.67
C LEU A 108 2.37 13.17 -9.64
N ALA A 109 2.24 11.94 -9.15
CA ALA A 109 3.29 10.93 -9.16
C ALA A 109 3.39 10.20 -10.53
N ASN A 110 3.27 10.93 -11.63
CA ASN A 110 3.46 10.43 -13.00
C ASN A 110 2.48 9.32 -13.42
N ASN A 111 1.26 9.36 -12.88
CA ASN A 111 0.20 8.37 -13.09
C ASN A 111 0.64 6.93 -12.73
N VAL A 112 1.26 6.77 -11.57
CA VAL A 112 1.50 5.45 -10.96
C VAL A 112 0.18 4.78 -10.57
N SER A 113 0.16 3.46 -10.47
CA SER A 113 -1.03 2.75 -9.98
C SER A 113 -1.43 3.21 -8.57
N SER A 114 -2.73 3.24 -8.30
CA SER A 114 -3.28 3.82 -7.07
C SER A 114 -3.14 2.87 -5.88
N GLY A 115 -2.17 3.13 -5.01
CA GLY A 115 -1.94 2.34 -3.80
C GLY A 115 -1.35 0.96 -4.13
N ILE A 116 -1.96 -0.09 -3.60
CA ILE A 116 -1.57 -1.50 -3.84
C ILE A 116 -2.40 -2.17 -4.96
N ALA A 117 -3.32 -1.41 -5.56
CA ALA A 117 -4.25 -1.94 -6.54
C ALA A 117 -3.53 -2.24 -7.88
N PRO A 118 -4.06 -3.20 -8.67
CA PRO A 118 -3.63 -3.42 -10.05
C PRO A 118 -3.77 -2.16 -10.92
N ILE A 119 -3.15 -2.19 -12.09
CA ILE A 119 -3.28 -1.13 -13.10
C ILE A 119 -4.76 -1.03 -13.50
N CYS A 120 -5.38 0.13 -13.33
CA CYS A 120 -6.79 0.30 -13.68
C CYS A 120 -7.01 0.16 -15.20
N ALA A 121 -6.18 0.83 -15.99
CA ALA A 121 -6.10 0.70 -17.44
C ALA A 121 -4.69 1.15 -17.90
N ALA A 122 -4.20 0.57 -19.01
CA ALA A 122 -2.90 0.94 -19.55
C ALA A 122 -2.84 2.42 -19.97
N THR A 123 -3.90 2.89 -20.64
CA THR A 123 -4.19 4.30 -20.88
C THR A 123 -5.59 4.63 -20.39
N ALA A 124 -5.80 5.88 -19.96
CA ALA A 124 -7.10 6.37 -19.55
C ALA A 124 -7.24 7.87 -19.82
N THR A 125 -8.46 8.33 -20.06
CA THR A 125 -8.76 9.76 -20.04
C THR A 125 -8.98 10.22 -18.59
N ARG A 126 -8.37 11.33 -18.22
CA ARG A 126 -8.54 11.97 -16.91
C ARG A 126 -9.02 13.39 -17.09
N SER A 127 -10.08 13.73 -16.37
CA SER A 127 -10.61 15.08 -16.31
C SER A 127 -10.20 15.73 -15.00
N VAL A 128 -9.53 16.88 -15.09
CA VAL A 128 -9.18 17.75 -13.95
C VAL A 128 -9.90 19.08 -14.10
N ARG A 129 -10.05 19.83 -13.00
CA ARG A 129 -10.52 21.22 -13.10
C ARG A 129 -9.35 22.12 -13.48
N GLY A 130 -9.50 22.87 -14.58
CA GLY A 130 -8.59 23.93 -15.00
C GLY A 130 -8.61 25.11 -14.05
N ALA A 131 -7.68 26.05 -14.25
CA ALA A 131 -7.57 27.26 -13.44
C ALA A 131 -8.80 28.18 -13.55
N ASP A 132 -9.55 28.06 -14.65
CA ASP A 132 -10.83 28.72 -14.93
C ASP A 132 -12.04 27.96 -14.35
N GLY A 133 -11.80 26.83 -13.68
CA GLY A 133 -12.83 25.95 -13.12
C GLY A 133 -13.48 25.01 -14.14
N GLN A 134 -13.14 25.11 -15.43
CA GLN A 134 -13.67 24.25 -16.48
C GLN A 134 -12.96 22.89 -16.48
N PRO A 135 -13.66 21.79 -16.81
CA PRO A 135 -13.02 20.49 -16.90
C PRO A 135 -12.08 20.43 -18.12
N VAL A 136 -10.81 20.13 -17.86
CA VAL A 136 -9.80 19.83 -18.88
C VAL A 136 -9.54 18.34 -18.86
N SER A 137 -9.70 17.69 -20.01
CA SER A 137 -9.45 16.25 -20.14
C SER A 137 -8.18 15.99 -20.93
N PHE A 138 -7.37 15.05 -20.47
CA PHE A 138 -6.15 14.62 -21.16
C PHE A 138 -5.97 13.11 -21.01
N GLU A 139 -5.24 12.53 -21.96
CA GLU A 139 -4.88 11.13 -21.92
C GLU A 139 -3.69 10.92 -20.98
N VAL A 140 -3.78 9.90 -20.14
CA VAL A 140 -2.69 9.47 -19.26
C VAL A 140 -2.38 8.00 -19.51
N GLU A 141 -1.12 7.65 -19.35
CA GLU A 141 -0.62 6.28 -19.43
C GLU A 141 -0.07 5.87 -18.06
N ASP A 142 -0.36 4.65 -17.61
CA ASP A 142 0.21 4.13 -16.37
C ASP A 142 1.74 4.14 -16.43
N ALA A 143 2.38 4.57 -15.34
CA ALA A 143 3.83 4.74 -15.31
C ALA A 143 4.61 3.46 -15.66
N ALA A 144 4.14 2.29 -15.25
CA ALA A 144 4.79 1.01 -15.53
C ALA A 144 4.65 0.63 -17.00
N VAL A 145 3.48 0.88 -17.61
CA VAL A 145 3.25 0.66 -19.04
C VAL A 145 4.15 1.57 -19.87
N ARG A 146 4.24 2.86 -19.52
CA ARG A 146 5.12 3.81 -20.18
C ARG A 146 6.58 3.39 -20.11
N GLN A 147 7.05 3.02 -18.90
CA GLN A 147 8.43 2.59 -18.70
C GLN A 147 8.75 1.31 -19.48
N PHE A 148 7.83 0.36 -19.53
CA PHE A 148 7.99 -0.86 -20.33
C PHE A 148 8.13 -0.53 -21.82
N ARG A 149 7.27 0.34 -22.36
CA ARG A 149 7.33 0.79 -23.76
C ARG A 149 8.62 1.54 -24.09
N GLN A 150 9.20 2.27 -23.14
CA GLN A 150 10.49 2.95 -23.31
C GLN A 150 11.68 1.99 -23.35
N LEU A 151 11.64 0.89 -22.59
CA LEU A 151 12.73 -0.08 -22.50
C LEU A 151 12.73 -1.12 -23.62
N HIS A 152 11.56 -1.38 -24.21
CA HIS A 152 11.40 -2.35 -25.28
C HIS A 152 11.07 -1.64 -26.60
N ASP A 153 9.79 -1.41 -26.86
CA ASP A 153 9.29 -0.70 -28.04
C ASP A 153 7.90 -0.11 -27.73
N ALA A 154 7.53 1.00 -28.38
CA ALA A 154 6.25 1.67 -28.15
C ALA A 154 5.02 0.78 -28.47
N ARG A 155 5.19 -0.19 -29.37
CA ARG A 155 4.16 -1.16 -29.78
C ARG A 155 4.36 -2.55 -29.18
N ALA A 156 5.29 -2.70 -28.24
CA ALA A 156 5.51 -3.98 -27.58
C ALA A 156 4.20 -4.46 -26.93
N VAL A 157 3.86 -5.72 -27.20
CA VAL A 157 2.76 -6.39 -26.50
C VAL A 157 3.09 -6.36 -25.01
N LEU A 158 2.14 -5.86 -24.21
CA LEU A 158 2.33 -5.79 -22.77
C LEU A 158 2.58 -7.19 -22.25
N LEU A 159 3.59 -7.33 -21.40
CA LEU A 159 3.85 -8.61 -20.75
C LEU A 159 2.64 -9.02 -19.93
N ALA A 160 2.43 -10.33 -19.75
CA ALA A 160 1.39 -10.91 -18.90
C ALA A 160 1.45 -10.47 -17.41
N GLN A 161 2.41 -9.62 -17.05
CA GLN A 161 2.57 -9.08 -15.71
C GLN A 161 2.21 -7.58 -15.60
N LEU A 162 1.83 -6.94 -16.71
CA LEU A 162 1.22 -5.62 -16.76
C LEU A 162 -0.28 -5.77 -17.00
N VAL A 163 -0.92 -6.58 -16.16
CA VAL A 163 -2.36 -6.87 -16.21
C VAL A 163 -3.16 -5.68 -15.72
N THR A 164 -4.27 -5.41 -16.41
CA THR A 164 -5.23 -4.42 -15.96
C THR A 164 -6.30 -5.05 -15.07
N VAL A 165 -7.09 -4.23 -14.38
CA VAL A 165 -8.25 -4.70 -13.60
C VAL A 165 -9.24 -5.51 -14.45
N ALA A 166 -9.28 -5.29 -15.78
CA ALA A 166 -10.11 -6.07 -16.68
C ALA A 166 -9.58 -7.50 -16.92
N ASP A 167 -8.28 -7.74 -16.68
CA ASP A 167 -7.59 -8.99 -17.01
C ASP A 167 -7.43 -9.93 -15.80
N ILE A 168 -7.88 -9.53 -14.61
CA ILE A 168 -7.72 -10.30 -13.37
C ILE A 168 -9.07 -10.75 -12.80
N SER A 169 -9.05 -11.83 -12.04
CA SER A 169 -10.24 -12.31 -11.35
C SER A 169 -10.57 -11.43 -10.13
N ALA A 170 -11.82 -11.47 -9.67
CA ALA A 170 -12.21 -10.79 -8.44
C ALA A 170 -11.47 -11.31 -7.18
N GLU A 171 -10.90 -12.52 -7.24
CA GLU A 171 -10.16 -13.13 -6.14
C GLU A 171 -8.74 -12.57 -5.97
N ASP A 172 -8.14 -12.08 -7.05
CA ASP A 172 -6.73 -11.64 -7.02
C ASP A 172 -6.51 -10.38 -6.14
N PRO A 173 -7.37 -9.34 -6.23
CA PRO A 173 -7.32 -8.22 -5.29
C PRO A 173 -7.55 -8.62 -3.82
N LEU A 174 -8.36 -9.64 -3.55
CA LEU A 174 -8.62 -10.13 -2.19
C LEU A 174 -7.37 -10.80 -1.58
N ARG A 175 -6.66 -11.58 -2.38
CA ARG A 175 -5.40 -12.22 -1.95
C ARG A 175 -4.29 -11.20 -1.71
N MET A 176 -4.18 -10.18 -2.57
CA MET A 176 -3.30 -9.05 -2.32
C MET A 176 -3.64 -8.35 -1.00
N MET A 177 -4.93 -8.10 -0.75
CA MET A 177 -5.36 -7.53 0.53
C MET A 177 -4.99 -8.40 1.72
N ALA A 178 -5.09 -9.73 1.61
CA ALA A 178 -4.66 -10.63 2.68
C ALA A 178 -3.16 -10.47 2.99
N VAL A 179 -2.29 -10.41 1.98
CA VAL A 179 -0.85 -10.16 2.16
C VAL A 179 -0.59 -8.82 2.82
N VAL A 180 -1.31 -7.77 2.43
CA VAL A 180 -1.20 -6.45 3.05
C VAL A 180 -1.71 -6.45 4.49
N MET A 181 -2.80 -7.15 4.80
CA MET A 181 -3.31 -7.23 6.17
C MET A 181 -2.37 -7.98 7.13
N LEU A 182 -1.48 -8.85 6.62
CA LEU A 182 -0.43 -9.46 7.44
C LEU A 182 0.65 -8.45 7.88
N VAL A 183 0.72 -7.28 7.24
CA VAL A 183 1.80 -6.31 7.46
C VAL A 183 1.27 -4.97 8.00
N PHE A 184 0.06 -4.57 7.63
CA PHE A 184 -0.53 -3.28 7.98
C PHE A 184 -1.57 -3.41 9.10
N GLN A 185 -1.55 -2.47 10.03
CA GLN A 185 -2.52 -2.41 11.13
C GLN A 185 -3.92 -1.96 10.67
N LYS A 186 -4.02 -1.25 9.54
CA LYS A 186 -5.28 -0.72 9.03
C LYS A 186 -5.27 -0.60 7.50
N PHE A 187 -6.34 -1.09 6.87
CA PHE A 187 -6.65 -0.86 5.46
C PHE A 187 -7.87 0.04 5.37
N SER A 188 -7.82 1.10 4.55
CA SER A 188 -8.96 1.99 4.34
C SER A 188 -9.08 2.24 2.84
N GLY A 189 -9.77 1.35 2.12
CA GLY A 189 -9.87 1.42 0.67
C GLY A 189 -11.10 0.68 0.15
N VAL A 190 -11.68 1.20 -0.94
CA VAL A 190 -12.72 0.51 -1.72
C VAL A 190 -12.02 -0.53 -2.58
N LEU A 191 -12.45 -1.79 -2.45
CA LEU A 191 -12.08 -2.84 -3.41
C LEU A 191 -12.67 -2.46 -4.77
N VAL A 192 -11.82 -2.05 -5.71
CA VAL A 192 -12.25 -1.83 -7.10
C VAL A 192 -12.38 -3.21 -7.74
N VAL A 193 -13.52 -3.86 -7.51
CA VAL A 193 -13.94 -5.03 -8.29
C VAL A 193 -14.40 -4.49 -9.63
N GLY A 194 -13.74 -4.90 -10.72
CA GLY A 194 -14.14 -4.50 -12.07
C GLY A 194 -15.63 -4.77 -12.26
N LYS A 195 -16.43 -3.72 -12.43
CA LYS A 195 -17.70 -3.88 -13.12
C LYS A 195 -17.34 -4.13 -14.57
N ALA A 196 -17.61 -5.35 -15.05
CA ALA A 196 -17.92 -5.51 -16.46
C ALA A 196 -19.08 -4.55 -16.75
N VAL A 197 -18.78 -3.40 -17.37
CA VAL A 197 -19.80 -2.59 -18.00
C VAL A 197 -20.16 -3.35 -19.26
N ALA A 198 -21.15 -4.25 -19.12
CA ALA A 198 -21.91 -4.74 -20.24
C ALA A 198 -22.91 -3.64 -20.64
N ALA A 199 -23.01 -3.44 -21.97
CA ALA A 199 -23.81 -2.48 -22.73
C ALA A 199 -23.17 -1.10 -22.94
#